data_AF-A0A7W1BEZ7-F1
#
_entry.id   AF-A0A7W1BEZ7-F1
#
_cell.length_a   1.000
_cell.length_b   1.000
_cell.length_c   1.000
_cell.angle_alpha   90.00
_cell.angle_beta   90.00
_cell.angle_gamma   90.00
#
_symmetry.space_group_name_H-M   'P 1'
#
loop_
_entity.id
_entity.type
_entity.pdbx_description
1 polymer ?
#
loop_
_entity_poly.entity_id
_entity_poly.type
_entity_poly.pdbx_seq_one_letter_code
_entity_poly.pdbx_strand_id
1 'polypeptide(L)'
;TQRLNDLREPAGLDPLDTPGDLVEATDVLFRERAFWLYATGHRLGDLRRLIRQYGRDAETVFPTGEYYKGGLTYGEDVNLPLPRREQNNPNLPDDPSLAGCLNRDA
;
A
#
# COMPACT_ATOMS: atom_id res chain seq x y z
N THR A 1 -0.24 -19.28 -8.44
CA THR A 1 -1.27 -18.89 -9.44
C THR A 1 -2.57 -19.63 -9.30
N GLN A 2 -2.59 -20.94 -9.03
CA GLN A 2 -3.83 -21.73 -8.94
C GLN A 2 -4.97 -21.05 -8.18
N ARG A 3 -4.72 -20.59 -6.93
CA ARG A 3 -5.74 -19.91 -6.12
C ARG A 3 -6.30 -18.61 -6.74
N LEU A 4 -5.49 -17.89 -7.51
CA LEU A 4 -5.95 -16.68 -8.21
C LEU A 4 -6.77 -17.06 -9.45
N ASN A 5 -6.38 -18.13 -10.14
CA ASN A 5 -7.16 -18.66 -11.27
C ASN A 5 -8.50 -19.23 -10.81
N ASP A 6 -8.57 -19.87 -9.63
CA ASP A 6 -9.82 -20.31 -9.00
C ASP A 6 -10.80 -19.13 -8.75
N LEU A 7 -10.28 -17.93 -8.48
CA LEU A 7 -11.11 -16.71 -8.32
C LEU A 7 -11.55 -16.11 -9.66
N ARG A 8 -10.70 -16.22 -10.69
CA ARG A 8 -10.92 -15.63 -12.02
C ARG A 8 -11.91 -16.42 -12.87
N GLU A 9 -11.92 -17.75 -12.76
CA GLU A 9 -12.83 -18.64 -13.48
C GLU A 9 -14.31 -18.23 -13.35
N PRO A 10 -14.89 -18.09 -12.13
CA PRO A 10 -16.30 -17.71 -12.00
C PRO A 10 -16.61 -16.29 -12.48
N ALA A 11 -15.60 -15.43 -12.64
CA ALA A 11 -15.75 -14.09 -13.21
C ALA A 11 -15.55 -14.03 -14.74
N GLY A 12 -15.30 -15.17 -15.40
CA GLY A 12 -15.09 -15.24 -16.84
C GLY A 12 -13.81 -14.56 -17.31
N LEU A 13 -12.79 -14.48 -16.44
CA LEU A 13 -11.49 -13.91 -16.76
C LEU A 13 -10.51 -15.01 -17.17
N ASP A 14 -9.68 -14.72 -18.18
CA ASP A 14 -8.64 -15.64 -18.64
C ASP A 14 -7.68 -16.01 -17.50
N PRO A 15 -7.13 -17.24 -17.49
CA PRO A 15 -6.18 -17.66 -16.47
C PRO A 15 -4.89 -16.84 -16.55
N LEU A 16 -4.29 -16.59 -15.39
CA LEU A 16 -2.97 -15.96 -15.29
C LEU A 16 -1.87 -16.99 -15.52
N ASP A 17 -0.84 -16.57 -16.27
CA ASP A 17 0.40 -17.31 -16.41
C ASP A 17 1.13 -17.45 -15.07
N THR A 18 1.96 -18.49 -14.97
CA THR A 18 2.81 -18.69 -13.79
C THR A 18 3.97 -17.70 -13.80
N PRO A 19 4.11 -16.84 -12.77
CA PRO A 19 5.23 -15.92 -12.64
C PRO A 19 6.57 -16.65 -12.63
N GLY A 20 7.58 -16.08 -13.28
CA GLY A 20 8.92 -16.64 -13.36
C GLY A 20 9.74 -16.47 -12.08
N ASP A 21 9.42 -15.45 -11.28
CA ASP A 21 10.10 -15.17 -10.02
C ASP A 21 9.17 -14.59 -8.94
N LEU A 22 9.75 -14.28 -7.77
CA LEU A 22 9.03 -13.72 -6.64
C LEU A 22 8.56 -12.27 -6.87
N VAL A 23 9.28 -11.49 -7.68
CA VAL A 23 8.94 -10.09 -7.98
C VAL A 23 7.67 -10.08 -8.81
N GLU A 24 7.64 -10.85 -9.89
CA GLU A 24 6.47 -11.01 -10.75
C GLU A 24 5.29 -11.63 -9.99
N ALA A 25 5.55 -12.62 -9.12
CA ALA A 25 4.50 -13.21 -8.29
C ALA A 25 3.87 -12.21 -7.31
N THR A 26 4.67 -11.29 -6.77
CA THR A 26 4.22 -10.20 -5.90
C THR A 26 3.34 -9.23 -6.69
N ASP A 27 3.79 -8.81 -7.87
CA ASP A 27 3.07 -7.86 -8.70
C ASP A 27 1.70 -8.42 -9.14
N VAL A 28 1.66 -9.70 -9.57
CA VAL A 28 0.41 -10.39 -9.90
C VAL A 28 -0.52 -10.47 -8.69
N LEU A 29 -0.02 -10.86 -7.52
CA LEU A 29 -0.83 -10.98 -6.31
C LEU A 29 -1.45 -9.63 -5.90
N PHE A 30 -0.65 -8.57 -5.83
CA PHE A 30 -1.14 -7.25 -5.39
C PHE A 30 -1.98 -6.54 -6.45
N ARG A 31 -1.80 -6.86 -7.73
CA ARG A 31 -2.72 -6.45 -8.81
C ARG A 31 -4.09 -7.10 -8.63
N GLU A 32 -4.15 -8.42 -8.50
CA GLU A 32 -5.41 -9.14 -8.29
C GLU A 32 -6.13 -8.65 -7.03
N ARG A 33 -5.41 -8.49 -5.91
CA ARG A 33 -5.98 -7.93 -4.67
C ARG A 33 -6.59 -6.54 -4.86
N ALA A 34 -5.97 -5.67 -5.66
CA ALA A 34 -6.50 -4.33 -5.90
C ALA A 34 -7.89 -4.35 -6.58
N PHE A 35 -8.12 -5.31 -7.47
CA PHE A 35 -9.41 -5.47 -8.14
C PHE A 35 -10.43 -6.19 -7.26
N TRP A 36 -10.08 -7.36 -6.72
CA TRP A 36 -11.01 -8.17 -5.93
C TRP A 36 -11.43 -7.51 -4.62
N LEU A 37 -10.57 -6.69 -4.04
CA LEU A 37 -10.80 -6.01 -2.77
C LEU A 37 -11.03 -4.50 -2.95
N TYR A 38 -11.44 -4.08 -4.15
CA TYR A 38 -11.74 -2.68 -4.43
C TYR A 38 -12.81 -2.14 -3.45
N ALA A 39 -12.59 -0.93 -2.95
CA ALA A 39 -13.47 -0.25 -1.99
C ALA A 39 -13.76 -1.02 -0.68
N THR A 40 -12.93 -2.00 -0.30
CA THR A 40 -13.07 -2.76 0.97
C THR A 40 -12.02 -2.40 2.03
N GLY A 41 -11.22 -1.34 1.82
CA GLY A 41 -10.24 -0.86 2.80
C GLY A 41 -8.87 -1.57 2.78
N HIS A 42 -8.61 -2.46 1.81
CA HIS A 42 -7.35 -3.22 1.76
C HIS A 42 -6.19 -2.50 1.06
N ARG A 43 -6.49 -1.60 0.13
CA ARG A 43 -5.46 -1.04 -0.78
C ARG A 43 -4.33 -0.34 -0.04
N LEU A 44 -4.63 0.49 0.96
CA LEU A 44 -3.59 1.22 1.71
C LEU A 44 -2.65 0.27 2.47
N GLY A 45 -3.20 -0.75 3.13
CA GLY A 45 -2.40 -1.76 3.84
C GLY A 45 -1.53 -2.58 2.89
N ASP A 46 -2.06 -2.92 1.71
CA ASP A 46 -1.33 -3.63 0.67
C ASP A 46 -0.14 -2.83 0.13
N LEU A 47 -0.34 -1.54 -0.17
CA LEU A 47 0.73 -0.63 -0.61
C LEU A 47 1.83 -0.51 0.44
N ARG A 48 1.47 -0.31 1.72
CA ARG A 48 2.46 -0.25 2.80
C ARG A 48 3.22 -1.58 2.96
N ARG A 49 2.54 -2.71 2.74
CA ARG A 49 3.17 -4.03 2.80
C ARG A 49 4.20 -4.23 1.68
N LEU A 50 3.94 -3.71 0.48
CA LEU A 50 4.89 -3.74 -0.64
C LEU A 50 6.22 -3.05 -0.28
N ILE A 51 6.18 -1.95 0.47
CA ILE A 51 7.39 -1.28 0.95
C ILE A 51 8.05 -2.12 2.06
N ARG A 52 7.36 -2.32 3.19
CA ARG A 52 7.95 -2.92 4.40
C ARG A 52 8.45 -4.36 4.23
N GLN A 53 7.76 -5.18 3.43
CA GLN A 53 8.04 -6.62 3.32
C GLN A 53 8.63 -7.02 1.98
N TYR A 54 8.33 -6.29 0.91
CA TYR A 54 8.78 -6.61 -0.44
C TYR A 54 9.82 -5.61 -0.97
N GLY A 55 10.27 -4.66 -0.12
CA GLY A 55 11.39 -3.76 -0.39
C GLY A 55 11.18 -2.85 -1.59
N ARG A 56 9.93 -2.50 -1.91
CA ARG A 56 9.62 -1.56 -2.99
C ARG A 56 9.83 -0.13 -2.49
N ASP A 57 10.42 0.72 -3.32
CA ASP A 57 10.52 2.16 -3.03
C ASP A 57 9.13 2.78 -3.00
N ALA A 58 8.87 3.70 -2.06
CA ALA A 58 7.57 4.34 -1.88
C ALA A 58 7.07 4.99 -3.19
N GLU A 59 8.00 5.54 -3.97
CA GLU A 59 7.69 6.33 -5.18
C GLU A 59 7.28 5.44 -6.36
N THR A 60 7.50 4.12 -6.23
CA THR A 60 7.03 3.09 -7.17
C THR A 60 5.68 2.49 -6.76
N VAL A 61 5.22 2.78 -5.54
CA VAL A 61 4.05 2.17 -4.89
C VAL A 61 2.92 3.17 -4.73
N PHE A 62 3.22 4.39 -4.27
CA PHE A 62 2.27 5.49 -4.07
C PHE A 62 2.32 6.46 -5.26
N PRO A 63 1.22 7.20 -5.53
CA PRO A 63 1.24 8.26 -6.53
C PRO A 63 2.23 9.36 -6.17
N THR A 64 3.02 9.79 -7.15
CA THR A 64 4.00 10.87 -7.02
C THR A 64 3.77 11.93 -8.10
N GLY A 65 4.39 13.09 -7.94
CA GLY A 65 4.32 14.19 -8.92
C GLY A 65 3.09 15.08 -8.78
N GLU A 66 2.66 15.67 -9.88
CA GLU A 66 1.54 16.61 -9.89
C GLU A 66 0.21 15.93 -9.58
N TYR A 67 -0.51 16.51 -8.63
CA TYR A 67 -1.88 16.13 -8.34
C TYR A 67 -2.80 16.77 -9.37
N TYR A 68 -3.67 15.96 -9.96
CA TYR A 68 -4.56 16.38 -11.06
C TYR A 68 -5.54 17.52 -10.72
N LYS A 69 -5.65 17.93 -9.45
CA LYS A 69 -6.49 19.06 -9.01
C LYS A 69 -5.65 20.17 -8.39
N GLY A 70 -5.95 21.40 -8.82
CA GLY A 70 -5.56 22.62 -8.10
C GLY A 70 -4.08 22.97 -8.13
N GLY A 71 -3.29 22.42 -9.07
CA GLY A 71 -1.85 22.72 -9.17
C GLY A 71 -1.05 22.27 -7.95
N LEU A 72 -1.54 21.25 -7.24
CA LEU A 72 -0.87 20.67 -6.08
C LEU A 72 0.06 19.53 -6.50
N THR A 73 0.93 19.09 -5.60
CA THR A 73 1.72 17.86 -5.76
C THR A 73 1.29 16.83 -4.73
N TYR A 74 1.44 15.55 -5.06
CA TYR A 74 1.35 14.49 -4.06
C TYR A 74 2.43 14.71 -2.99
N GLY A 75 2.07 14.49 -1.72
CA GLY A 75 3.03 14.46 -0.62
C GLY A 75 3.68 13.09 -0.46
N GLU A 76 4.68 13.02 0.41
CA GLU A 76 5.48 11.80 0.66
C GLU A 76 4.90 10.92 1.78
N ASP A 77 3.78 11.32 2.40
CA ASP A 77 3.20 10.57 3.53
C ASP A 77 2.57 9.25 3.07
N VAL A 78 3.14 8.13 3.52
CA VAL A 78 2.60 6.76 3.35
C VAL A 78 1.73 6.30 4.52
N ASN A 79 1.57 7.15 5.53
CA ASN A 79 0.83 6.91 6.78
C ASN A 79 -0.11 8.07 7.10
N LEU A 80 -1.15 7.79 7.88
CA LEU A 80 -1.99 8.84 8.44
C LEU A 80 -1.26 9.53 9.59
N PRO A 81 -1.32 10.88 9.68
CA PRO A 81 -0.72 11.60 10.79
C PRO A 81 -1.42 11.26 12.11
N LEU A 82 -0.67 11.33 13.21
CA LEU A 82 -1.28 11.27 14.54
C LEU A 82 -2.29 12.41 14.72
N PRO A 83 -3.47 12.14 15.30
CA PRO A 83 -4.43 13.19 15.60
C PRO A 83 -3.80 14.24 16.52
N ARG A 84 -4.04 15.54 16.25
CA ARG A 84 -3.53 16.63 17.12
C ARG A 84 -3.92 16.46 18.59
N ARG A 85 -5.07 15.83 18.87
CA ARG A 85 -5.52 15.56 20.24
C ARG A 85 -4.50 14.70 21.01
N GLU A 86 -3.76 13.81 20.36
CA GLU A 86 -2.75 12.97 21.00
C GLU A 86 -1.51 13.76 21.48
N GLN A 87 -1.36 15.02 21.07
CA GLN A 87 -0.23 15.87 21.51
C GLN A 87 -0.30 16.23 23.00
N ASN A 88 -1.44 16.04 23.66
CA ASN A 88 -1.56 16.23 25.11
C ASN A 88 -1.22 14.96 25.91
N ASN A 89 -0.91 13.84 25.24
CA ASN A 89 -0.56 12.59 25.89
C ASN A 89 0.88 12.70 26.43
N PRO A 90 1.10 12.64 27.75
CA PRO A 90 2.44 12.77 28.34
C PRO A 90 3.38 11.59 27.98
N ASN A 91 2.83 10.51 27.40
CA ASN A 91 3.62 9.38 26.90
C ASN A 91 3.96 9.49 25.41
N LEU A 92 3.56 10.56 24.71
CA LEU A 92 3.95 10.75 23.32
C LEU A 92 5.42 11.19 23.29
N PRO A 93 6.32 10.44 22.63
CA PRO A 93 7.71 10.86 22.48
C PRO A 93 7.82 12.22 21.80
N ASP A 94 8.71 13.09 22.31
CA ASP A 94 9.01 14.40 21.72
C ASP A 94 9.66 14.27 20.33
N ASP A 95 10.27 13.12 20.04
CA ASP A 95 10.80 12.80 18.72
C ASP A 95 9.65 12.39 17.78
N PRO A 96 9.36 13.19 16.73
CA PRO A 96 8.26 12.92 15.81
C PRO A 96 8.45 11.63 14.97
N SER A 97 9.67 11.08 14.92
CA SER A 97 9.95 9.78 14.29
C SER A 97 9.71 8.58 15.24
N LEU A 98 9.72 8.82 16.55
CA LEU A 98 9.44 7.83 17.59
C LEU A 98 8.06 7.99 18.21
N ALA A 99 7.31 9.01 17.80
CA ALA A 99 5.96 9.31 18.26
C ALA A 99 5.00 8.14 17.98
N GLY A 100 4.92 7.20 18.92
CA GLY A 100 3.91 6.13 19.01
C GLY A 100 3.76 5.28 17.76
N CYS A 101 4.57 4.24 17.59
CA CYS A 101 4.42 3.21 16.56
C CYS A 101 4.23 3.71 15.11
N LEU A 102 4.47 5.00 14.84
CA LEU A 102 4.32 5.62 13.53
C LEU A 102 5.59 5.34 12.72
N ASN A 103 5.76 4.11 12.26
CA ASN A 103 6.84 3.80 11.34
C ASN A 103 6.57 4.48 9.98
N ARG A 104 7.32 5.54 9.69
CA ARG A 104 7.29 6.25 8.40
C ARG A 104 8.08 5.54 7.30
N ASP A 105 8.91 4.56 7.67
CA ASP A 105 9.73 3.75 6.74
C ASP A 105 8.98 2.52 6.18
N ALA A 106 7.64 2.54 6.29
CA ALA A 106 6.68 1.46 6.07
C ALA A 106 6.62 0.35 7.13
#